data_AF-A0A2N2LAU0-F1
#
_entry.id   AF-A0A2N2LAU0-F1
#
_cell.length_a   1.000
_cell.length_b   1.000
_cell.length_c   1.000
_cell.angle_alpha   90.00
_cell.angle_beta   90.00
_cell.angle_gamma   90.00
#
_symmetry.space_group_name_H-M   'P 1'
#
loop_
_entity.id
_entity.type
_entity.pdbx_description
1 polymer ?
#
loop_
_entity_poly.entity_id
_entity_poly.type
_entity_poly.pdbx_seq_one_letter_code
_entity_poly.pdbx_strand_id
1 'polypeptide(L)'
;MPQMTLFAPDITCDHCIATIRKAVDGVEGAHFVSGDPDTRAFVVDLERGSVLDQVAEVLAGEGYPLGDAAAAAASAASAAPAMSRTMTPLGMMHVAPSAAAAKAFVPTYRAERTDAGADVVYSCPCGSTTEVFHYDRSKAEQEPHSCCNHKVLVAAGAADRLRALAPGFEVINVQSVQMPWGQPLEAAMAVAK
;
A
#
# COMPACT_ATOMS: atom_id res chain seq x y z
N MET A 1 6.43 -26.08 16.37
CA MET A 1 5.44 -25.07 16.80
C MET A 1 4.27 -25.16 15.83
N PRO A 2 3.01 -25.12 16.29
CA PRO A 2 1.87 -25.12 15.38
C PRO A 2 1.87 -23.85 14.52
N GLN A 3 1.79 -24.03 13.21
CA GLN A 3 1.65 -22.92 12.26
C GLN A 3 0.17 -22.63 12.05
N MET A 4 -0.19 -21.35 12.04
CA MET A 4 -1.56 -20.91 11.81
C MET A 4 -1.57 -19.81 10.75
N THR A 5 -2.47 -19.95 9.78
CA THR A 5 -2.73 -18.91 8.79
C THR A 5 -3.75 -17.92 9.34
N LEU A 6 -3.36 -16.66 9.37
CA LEU A 6 -4.18 -15.52 9.77
C LEU A 6 -4.47 -14.65 8.55
N PHE A 7 -5.59 -13.95 8.60
CA PHE A 7 -6.04 -13.04 7.54
C PHE A 7 -6.12 -11.62 8.09
N ALA A 8 -5.55 -10.66 7.38
CA ALA A 8 -5.66 -9.24 7.72
C ALA A 8 -6.02 -8.45 6.46
N PRO A 9 -7.26 -7.94 6.34
CA PRO A 9 -7.79 -7.35 5.11
C PRO A 9 -7.05 -6.09 4.65
N ASP A 10 -6.30 -5.46 5.55
CA ASP A 10 -5.54 -4.23 5.33
C ASP A 10 -4.10 -4.49 4.85
N ILE A 11 -3.68 -5.76 4.74
CA ILE A 11 -2.43 -6.12 4.06
C ILE A 11 -2.61 -5.88 2.56
N THR A 12 -1.79 -5.00 2.00
CA THR A 12 -1.87 -4.61 0.60
C THR A 12 -0.52 -4.49 -0.11
N CYS A 13 0.60 -4.62 0.62
CA CYS A 13 1.95 -4.65 0.04
C CYS A 13 2.97 -5.34 0.95
N ASP A 14 4.17 -5.56 0.43
CA ASP A 14 5.30 -6.15 1.17
C ASP A 14 5.73 -5.32 2.40
N HIS A 15 5.48 -4.01 2.39
CA HIS A 15 5.76 -3.16 3.55
C HIS A 15 4.82 -3.46 4.72
N CYS A 16 3.53 -3.71 4.45
CA CYS A 16 2.58 -4.18 5.46
C CYS A 16 3.04 -5.53 6.03
N ILE A 17 3.50 -6.45 5.18
CA ILE A 17 4.05 -7.74 5.62
C ILE A 17 5.28 -7.54 6.53
N ALA A 18 6.16 -6.59 6.21
CA ALA A 18 7.32 -6.28 7.04
C ALA A 18 6.92 -5.69 8.41
N THR A 19 5.91 -4.81 8.45
CA THR A 19 5.39 -4.26 9.71
C THR A 19 4.74 -5.34 10.57
N ILE A 20 3.90 -6.18 9.98
CA ILE A 20 3.25 -7.31 10.66
C ILE A 20 4.30 -8.30 11.16
N ARG A 21 5.32 -8.61 10.35
CA ARG A 21 6.45 -9.44 10.79
C ARG A 21 7.10 -8.87 12.05
N LYS A 22 7.46 -7.57 12.02
CA LYS A 22 8.10 -6.91 13.17
C LYS A 22 7.21 -6.93 14.41
N ALA A 23 5.91 -6.71 14.24
CA ALA A 23 4.93 -6.75 15.33
C ALA A 23 4.80 -8.17 15.91
N VAL A 24 4.66 -9.19 15.06
CA VAL A 24 4.56 -10.60 15.45
C VAL A 24 5.84 -11.09 16.14
N ASP A 25 7.01 -10.81 15.57
CA ASP A 25 8.30 -11.21 16.14
C ASP A 25 8.63 -10.45 17.44
N GLY A 26 7.90 -9.36 17.73
CA GLY A 26 7.95 -8.64 19.00
C GLY A 26 7.13 -9.29 20.12
N VAL A 27 6.26 -10.25 19.81
CA VAL A 27 5.45 -10.97 20.79
C VAL A 27 6.16 -12.26 21.21
N GLU A 28 6.40 -12.41 22.51
CA GLU A 28 7.07 -13.60 23.05
C GLU A 28 6.24 -14.87 22.77
N GLY A 29 6.86 -15.84 22.09
CA GLY A 29 6.20 -17.08 21.70
C GLY A 29 5.39 -17.01 20.39
N ALA A 30 5.56 -15.94 19.60
CA ALA A 30 5.10 -15.86 18.21
C ALA A 30 6.30 -15.66 17.26
N HIS A 31 6.21 -16.22 16.06
CA HIS A 31 7.22 -16.02 15.02
C HIS A 31 6.56 -15.94 13.64
N PHE A 32 6.94 -14.96 12.85
CA PHE A 32 6.41 -14.80 11.50
C PHE A 32 7.08 -15.77 10.51
N VAL A 33 6.28 -16.56 9.79
CA VAL A 33 6.80 -17.55 8.82
C VAL A 33 6.81 -16.98 7.41
N SER A 34 5.64 -16.55 6.94
CA SER A 34 5.46 -16.03 5.58
C SER A 34 4.21 -15.15 5.51
N GLY A 35 4.13 -14.30 4.49
CA GLY A 35 2.92 -13.53 4.22
C GLY A 35 2.82 -13.18 2.76
N ASP A 36 1.59 -13.05 2.32
CA ASP A 36 1.24 -12.83 0.93
C ASP A 36 0.23 -11.67 0.85
N PRO A 37 0.63 -10.53 0.26
CA PRO A 37 -0.25 -9.39 0.11
C PRO A 37 -1.38 -9.62 -0.92
N ASP A 38 -1.22 -10.53 -1.87
CA ASP A 38 -2.26 -10.82 -2.87
C ASP A 38 -3.44 -11.55 -2.21
N THR A 39 -3.15 -12.49 -1.30
CA THR A 39 -4.16 -13.24 -0.55
C THR A 39 -4.54 -12.58 0.78
N ARG A 40 -3.82 -11.52 1.17
CA ARG A 40 -3.97 -10.79 2.45
C ARG A 40 -3.90 -11.70 3.67
N ALA A 41 -3.09 -12.73 3.55
CA ALA A 41 -2.92 -13.77 4.53
C ALA A 41 -1.46 -13.89 4.93
N PHE A 42 -1.22 -14.32 6.16
CA PHE A 42 0.12 -14.58 6.67
C PHE A 42 0.12 -15.77 7.62
N VAL A 43 1.24 -16.47 7.67
CA VAL A 43 1.45 -17.65 8.49
C VAL A 43 2.34 -17.26 9.66
N VAL A 44 1.88 -17.61 10.86
CA VAL A 44 2.62 -17.42 12.10
C VAL A 44 2.78 -18.75 12.82
N ASP A 45 3.93 -18.93 13.45
CA ASP A 45 4.17 -19.99 14.41
C ASP A 45 3.86 -19.45 15.80
N LEU A 46 2.96 -20.13 16.50
CA LEU A 46 2.59 -19.76 17.87
C LEU A 46 3.00 -20.89 18.80
N GLU A 47 3.61 -20.57 19.95
CA GLU A 47 3.91 -21.59 20.96
C GLU A 47 2.63 -22.15 21.59
N ARG A 48 1.63 -21.29 21.81
CA ARG A 48 0.35 -21.62 22.46
C ARG A 48 -0.78 -20.78 21.87
N GLY A 49 -2.00 -21.33 21.89
CA GLY A 49 -3.19 -20.62 21.41
C GLY A 49 -3.47 -19.29 22.13
N SER A 50 -3.06 -19.16 23.38
CA SER A 50 -3.20 -17.90 24.17
C SER A 50 -2.30 -16.76 23.69
N VAL A 51 -1.31 -17.04 22.83
CA VAL A 51 -0.46 -16.01 22.21
C VAL A 51 -1.19 -15.33 21.05
N LEU A 52 -2.18 -16.00 20.45
CA LEU A 52 -2.97 -15.45 19.34
C LEU A 52 -3.70 -14.16 19.77
N ASP A 53 -4.27 -14.13 20.98
CA ASP A 53 -4.99 -12.97 21.49
C ASP A 53 -4.06 -11.75 21.64
N GLN A 54 -2.81 -11.97 22.09
CA GLN A 54 -1.79 -10.92 22.19
C GLN A 54 -1.34 -10.43 20.82
N VAL A 55 -1.13 -11.35 19.87
CA VAL A 55 -0.80 -10.99 18.48
C VAL A 55 -1.93 -10.18 17.85
N ALA A 56 -3.19 -10.55 18.07
CA ALA A 56 -4.34 -9.82 17.57
C ALA A 56 -4.42 -8.40 18.14
N GLU A 57 -4.17 -8.23 19.45
CA GLU A 57 -4.17 -6.93 20.11
C GLU A 57 -3.05 -6.01 19.59
N VAL A 58 -1.83 -6.53 19.47
CA VAL A 58 -0.68 -5.78 18.93
C VAL A 58 -0.95 -5.37 17.48
N LEU A 59 -1.42 -6.29 16.65
CA LEU A 59 -1.72 -5.99 15.25
C LEU A 59 -2.86 -4.97 15.10
N ALA A 60 -3.91 -5.05 15.93
CA ALA A 60 -4.97 -4.04 15.95
C ALA A 60 -4.44 -2.66 16.35
N GLY A 61 -3.49 -2.58 17.31
CA GLY A 61 -2.83 -1.33 17.69
C GLY A 61 -1.98 -0.71 16.56
N GLU A 62 -1.44 -1.54 15.68
CA GLU A 62 -0.69 -1.13 14.48
C GLU A 62 -1.60 -0.87 13.26
N GLY A 63 -2.92 -1.04 13.39
CA GLY A 63 -3.89 -0.81 12.32
C GLY A 63 -4.13 -2.00 11.39
N TYR A 64 -3.79 -3.22 11.81
CA TYR A 64 -3.97 -4.47 11.08
C TYR A 64 -4.89 -5.46 11.84
N PRO A 65 -6.19 -5.17 12.00
CA PRO A 65 -7.11 -6.10 12.66
C PRO A 65 -7.17 -7.44 11.91
N LEU A 66 -7.21 -8.55 12.64
CA LEU A 66 -7.45 -9.86 12.05
C LEU A 66 -8.90 -9.94 11.54
N GLY A 67 -9.07 -10.36 10.28
CA GLY A 67 -10.41 -10.54 9.69
C GLY A 67 -11.04 -11.89 10.01
N ASP A 68 -12.33 -12.02 9.71
CA ASP A 68 -13.12 -13.21 10.05
C ASP A 68 -12.53 -14.49 9.41
N ALA A 69 -12.38 -15.56 10.21
CA ALA A 69 -11.83 -16.85 9.79
C ALA A 69 -12.58 -17.49 8.59
N ALA A 70 -13.83 -17.09 8.32
CA ALA A 70 -14.60 -17.53 7.17
C ALA A 70 -14.05 -17.03 5.82
N ALA A 71 -13.38 -15.87 5.79
CA ALA A 71 -12.74 -15.34 4.58
C ALA A 71 -11.47 -16.13 4.22
N ALA A 72 -10.74 -16.63 5.21
CA ALA A 72 -9.51 -17.39 5.03
C ALA A 72 -9.72 -18.73 4.28
N ALA A 73 -10.87 -19.38 4.48
CA ALA A 73 -11.20 -20.64 3.80
C ALA A 73 -11.54 -20.47 2.31
N ALA A 74 -12.04 -19.29 1.90
CA ALA A 74 -12.43 -19.01 0.51
C ALA A 74 -11.22 -18.77 -0.40
N SER A 75 -10.14 -18.14 0.10
CA SER A 75 -8.93 -17.87 -0.67
C SER A 75 -8.05 -19.10 -0.94
N ALA A 76 -8.10 -20.12 -0.06
CA ALA A 76 -7.33 -21.36 -0.24
C ALA A 76 -7.87 -22.28 -1.36
N ALA A 77 -9.13 -22.12 -1.77
CA ALA A 77 -9.76 -22.98 -2.78
C ALA A 77 -9.45 -22.60 -4.23
N SER A 78 -8.77 -21.47 -4.49
CA SER A 78 -8.51 -20.98 -5.86
C SER A 78 -7.13 -21.38 -6.42
N ALA A 79 -6.32 -22.13 -5.66
CA ALA A 79 -4.99 -22.55 -6.08
C ALA A 79 -4.97 -23.99 -6.63
N ALA A 80 -5.45 -24.19 -7.86
CA ALA A 80 -5.12 -25.38 -8.66
C ALA A 80 -4.81 -24.96 -10.11
N PRO A 81 -3.60 -25.25 -10.66
CA PRO A 81 -3.25 -24.80 -12.00
C PRO A 81 -3.77 -25.77 -13.06
N ALA A 82 -4.65 -25.30 -13.94
CA ALA A 82 -4.99 -25.99 -15.17
C ALA A 82 -3.88 -25.76 -16.22
N MET A 83 -3.08 -26.79 -16.45
CA MET A 83 -2.02 -26.79 -17.45
C MET A 83 -2.63 -26.88 -18.84
N SER A 84 -2.60 -25.77 -19.60
CA SER A 84 -3.01 -25.78 -21.00
C SER A 84 -1.78 -25.82 -21.90
N ARG A 85 -1.49 -27.02 -22.41
CA ARG A 85 -0.57 -27.26 -23.52
C ARG A 85 -1.13 -26.61 -24.78
N THR A 86 -0.30 -25.84 -25.49
CA THR A 86 -0.50 -25.64 -26.94
C THR A 86 0.86 -25.56 -27.62
N MET A 87 1.14 -26.57 -28.45
CA MET A 87 2.25 -26.56 -29.40
C MET A 87 1.91 -25.60 -30.56
N THR A 88 2.88 -24.80 -31.00
CA THR A 88 2.81 -24.10 -32.30
C THR A 88 4.22 -24.09 -32.93
N PRO A 89 4.36 -24.39 -34.24
CA PRO A 89 5.65 -24.70 -34.85
C PRO A 89 6.47 -23.47 -35.28
N LEU A 90 7.77 -23.75 -35.51
CA LEU A 90 8.84 -22.96 -36.14
C LEU A 90 8.41 -21.64 -36.81
N GLY A 91 8.95 -20.52 -36.31
CA GLY A 91 8.93 -19.25 -37.04
C GLY A 91 9.39 -18.05 -36.23
N MET A 92 10.68 -17.71 -36.37
CA MET A 92 11.26 -16.37 -36.21
C MET A 92 11.40 -15.79 -34.80
N MET A 93 12.66 -15.61 -34.42
CA MET A 93 13.12 -14.88 -33.24
C MET A 93 12.53 -13.46 -33.21
N HIS A 94 11.53 -13.26 -32.37
CA HIS A 94 11.14 -11.94 -31.90
C HIS A 94 11.84 -11.72 -30.56
N VAL A 95 12.78 -10.78 -30.56
CA VAL A 95 13.33 -10.21 -29.33
C VAL A 95 12.19 -9.40 -28.71
N ALA A 96 11.53 -9.97 -27.71
CA ALA A 96 10.57 -9.24 -26.89
C ALA A 96 11.33 -8.30 -25.96
N PRO A 97 11.14 -6.97 -26.01
CA PRO A 97 11.38 -6.17 -24.82
C PRO A 97 10.34 -6.60 -23.79
N SER A 98 10.80 -7.38 -22.81
CA SER A 98 10.09 -7.63 -21.57
C SER A 98 9.98 -6.31 -20.81
N ALA A 99 8.86 -5.63 -21.00
CA ALA A 99 8.34 -4.65 -20.08
C ALA A 99 6.82 -4.76 -20.18
N ALA A 100 6.26 -5.76 -19.50
CA ALA A 100 4.86 -5.74 -19.14
C ALA A 100 4.62 -4.41 -18.43
N ALA A 101 3.98 -3.47 -19.11
CA ALA A 101 3.53 -2.23 -18.51
C ALA A 101 2.60 -2.59 -17.36
N ALA A 102 3.12 -2.54 -16.14
CA ALA A 102 2.30 -2.62 -14.93
C ALA A 102 1.24 -1.53 -15.06
N LYS A 103 -0.02 -1.86 -14.78
CA LYS A 103 -1.11 -0.88 -14.77
C LYS A 103 -0.67 0.30 -13.92
N ALA A 104 -0.55 1.48 -14.52
CA ALA A 104 -0.13 2.68 -13.81
C ALA A 104 -1.12 2.93 -12.66
N PHE A 105 -0.61 2.93 -11.43
CA PHE A 105 -1.40 3.24 -10.26
C PHE A 105 -1.96 4.68 -10.39
N VAL A 106 -3.26 4.84 -10.16
CA VAL A 106 -3.93 6.15 -10.15
C VAL A 106 -4.45 6.42 -8.74
N PRO A 107 -3.82 7.34 -7.98
CA PRO A 107 -4.30 7.71 -6.65
C PRO A 107 -5.68 8.38 -6.72
N THR A 108 -6.50 8.13 -5.71
CA THR A 108 -7.70 8.93 -5.44
C THR A 108 -7.34 10.04 -4.47
N TYR A 109 -8.05 11.17 -4.55
CA TYR A 109 -7.89 12.30 -3.62
C TYR A 109 -9.27 12.78 -3.18
N ARG A 110 -9.43 13.00 -1.87
CA ARG A 110 -10.63 13.59 -1.26
C ARG A 110 -10.19 14.69 -0.30
N ALA A 111 -10.57 15.93 -0.61
CA ALA A 111 -10.27 17.06 0.25
C ALA A 111 -11.43 17.33 1.21
N GLU A 112 -11.11 17.44 2.50
CA GLU A 112 -12.05 17.77 3.57
C GLU A 112 -11.61 19.07 4.24
N ARG A 113 -12.56 19.92 4.61
CA ARG A 113 -12.26 21.25 5.17
C ARG A 113 -11.76 21.12 6.60
N THR A 114 -10.72 21.86 6.94
CA THR A 114 -10.25 22.08 8.32
C THR A 114 -10.21 23.57 8.64
N ASP A 115 -9.95 23.92 9.91
CA ASP A 115 -9.84 25.32 10.33
C ASP A 115 -8.63 26.04 9.69
N ALA A 116 -7.52 25.33 9.50
CA ALA A 116 -6.30 25.86 8.88
C ALA A 116 -6.31 25.78 7.34
N GLY A 117 -7.13 24.92 6.75
CA GLY A 117 -7.18 24.72 5.32
C GLY A 117 -7.98 23.48 4.93
N ALA A 118 -7.28 22.41 4.57
CA ALA A 118 -7.91 21.15 4.22
C ALA A 118 -7.01 19.95 4.51
N ASP A 119 -7.65 18.84 4.87
CA ASP A 119 -7.04 17.53 4.90
C ASP A 119 -7.35 16.84 3.57
N VAL A 120 -6.32 16.48 2.82
CA VAL A 120 -6.47 15.78 1.54
C VAL A 120 -6.15 14.31 1.77
N VAL A 121 -7.18 13.50 1.93
CA VAL A 121 -7.07 12.05 2.02
C VAL A 121 -6.74 11.49 0.64
N TYR A 122 -5.75 10.61 0.55
CA TYR A 122 -5.36 10.03 -0.72
C TYR A 122 -5.05 8.53 -0.64
N SER A 123 -5.22 7.83 -1.77
CA SER A 123 -4.76 6.45 -1.88
C SER A 123 -3.30 6.38 -2.30
N CYS A 124 -2.57 5.43 -1.71
CA CYS A 124 -1.16 5.22 -1.89
C CYS A 124 -0.89 3.99 -2.78
N PRO A 125 0.19 3.97 -3.58
CA PRO A 125 0.61 2.77 -4.32
C PRO A 125 0.89 1.56 -3.42
N CYS A 126 1.18 1.78 -2.13
CA CYS A 126 1.33 0.70 -1.16
C CYS A 126 0.00 0.04 -0.75
N GLY A 127 -1.14 0.62 -1.18
CA GLY A 127 -2.49 0.15 -0.89
C GLY A 127 -3.18 0.83 0.30
N SER A 128 -2.48 1.66 1.07
CA SER A 128 -3.12 2.54 2.07
C SER A 128 -4.12 3.49 1.40
N THR A 129 -5.25 3.73 2.06
CA THR A 129 -6.31 4.64 1.56
C THR A 129 -6.67 5.74 2.56
N THR A 130 -5.93 5.80 3.67
CA THR A 130 -6.20 6.69 4.81
C THR A 130 -5.10 7.73 5.00
N GLU A 131 -4.14 7.83 4.08
CA GLU A 131 -3.07 8.81 4.13
C GLU A 131 -3.63 10.23 3.98
N VAL A 132 -3.14 11.15 4.81
CA VAL A 132 -3.63 12.54 4.83
C VAL A 132 -2.49 13.51 4.51
N PHE A 133 -2.70 14.33 3.49
CA PHE A 133 -1.89 15.52 3.26
C PHE A 133 -2.57 16.73 3.93
N HIS A 134 -1.93 17.30 4.94
CA HIS A 134 -2.43 18.48 5.63
C HIS A 134 -2.06 19.76 4.87
N TYR A 135 -3.03 20.32 4.16
CA TYR A 135 -2.89 21.59 3.46
C TYR A 135 -3.23 22.76 4.39
N ASP A 136 -2.24 23.62 4.64
CA ASP A 136 -2.38 24.79 5.52
C ASP A 136 -2.38 26.08 4.69
N ARG A 137 -3.49 26.80 4.67
CA ARG A 137 -3.64 28.04 3.88
C ARG A 137 -2.79 29.19 4.39
N SER A 138 -2.29 29.11 5.62
CA SER A 138 -1.40 30.13 6.18
C SER A 138 0.04 29.99 5.65
N LYS A 139 0.41 28.82 5.12
CA LYS A 139 1.74 28.58 4.57
C LYS A 139 1.81 28.98 3.11
N ALA A 140 2.75 29.88 2.80
CA ALA A 140 3.05 30.27 1.43
C ALA A 140 3.56 29.09 0.59
N GLU A 141 4.30 28.18 1.21
CA GLU A 141 4.82 26.97 0.59
C GLU A 141 4.44 25.73 1.41
N GLN A 142 3.81 24.77 0.75
CA GLN A 142 3.53 23.47 1.35
C GLN A 142 4.75 22.56 1.22
N GLU A 143 5.06 21.79 2.25
CA GLU A 143 6.12 20.79 2.19
C GLU A 143 5.58 19.47 1.62
N PRO A 144 6.40 18.70 0.87
CA PRO A 144 6.02 17.37 0.43
C PRO A 144 5.80 16.42 1.61
N HIS A 145 4.62 15.82 1.69
CA HIS A 145 4.36 14.72 2.60
C HIS A 145 5.11 13.48 2.10
N SER A 146 5.75 12.76 3.01
CA SER A 146 6.50 11.54 2.68
C SER A 146 5.91 10.38 3.46
N CYS A 147 5.46 9.35 2.76
CA CYS A 147 4.98 8.12 3.36
C CYS A 147 5.60 6.95 2.58
N CYS A 148 6.08 5.91 3.27
CA CYS A 148 6.84 4.81 2.66
C CYS A 148 7.96 5.32 1.72
N ASN A 149 7.89 4.98 0.43
CA ASN A 149 8.85 5.38 -0.62
C ASN A 149 8.24 6.35 -1.64
N HIS A 150 7.19 7.08 -1.27
CA HIS A 150 6.58 8.06 -2.15
C HIS A 150 6.44 9.42 -1.46
N LYS A 151 6.38 10.45 -2.30
CA LYS A 151 6.13 11.83 -1.89
C LYS A 151 4.84 12.29 -2.53
N VAL A 152 4.00 12.94 -1.73
CA VAL A 152 2.80 13.62 -2.21
C VAL A 152 2.93 15.09 -1.91
N LEU A 153 2.51 15.91 -2.86
CA LEU A 153 2.43 17.35 -2.67
C LEU A 153 1.13 17.86 -3.27
N VAL A 154 0.36 18.59 -2.47
CA VAL A 154 -0.81 19.35 -2.93
C VAL A 154 -0.48 20.83 -2.87
N ALA A 155 -0.18 21.44 -4.01
CA ALA A 155 0.21 22.84 -4.12
C ALA A 155 0.16 23.30 -5.59
N ALA A 156 0.28 24.60 -5.83
CA ALA A 156 0.58 25.07 -7.19
C ALA A 156 1.95 24.54 -7.66
N GLY A 157 2.00 23.97 -8.87
CA GLY A 157 3.21 23.41 -9.46
C GLY A 157 3.80 22.23 -8.67
N ALA A 158 2.95 21.45 -7.99
CA ALA A 158 3.36 20.31 -7.18
C ALA A 158 4.28 19.33 -7.93
N ALA A 159 4.00 19.02 -9.19
CA ALA A 159 4.78 18.08 -9.99
C ALA A 159 6.21 18.59 -10.24
N ASP A 160 6.36 19.86 -10.63
CA ASP A 160 7.66 20.47 -10.86
C ASP A 160 8.45 20.60 -9.57
N ARG A 161 7.78 20.95 -8.47
CA ARG A 161 8.38 20.98 -7.14
C ARG A 161 8.87 19.60 -6.71
N LEU A 162 8.11 18.53 -6.94
CA LEU A 162 8.56 17.16 -6.64
C LEU A 162 9.75 16.74 -7.50
N ARG A 163 9.77 17.08 -8.80
CA ARG A 163 10.91 16.82 -9.68
C ARG A 163 12.19 17.53 -9.24
N ALA A 164 12.06 18.69 -8.60
CA ALA A 164 13.19 19.49 -8.14
C ALA A 164 13.85 18.96 -6.85
N LEU A 165 13.18 18.11 -6.06
CA LEU A 165 13.66 17.71 -4.74
C LEU A 165 14.89 16.79 -4.76
N ALA A 166 15.03 15.92 -5.75
CA ALA A 166 16.22 15.10 -5.99
C ALA A 166 16.03 14.22 -7.25
N PRO A 167 17.12 13.82 -7.95
CA PRO A 167 17.03 12.92 -9.11
C PRO A 167 16.48 11.51 -8.79
N GLY A 168 16.39 11.16 -7.51
CA GLY A 168 15.96 9.85 -7.01
C GLY A 168 14.45 9.64 -6.93
N PHE A 169 13.62 10.59 -7.36
CA PHE A 169 12.16 10.42 -7.41
C PHE A 169 11.65 10.55 -8.85
N GLU A 170 10.64 9.75 -9.19
CA GLU A 170 9.89 9.83 -10.44
C GLU A 170 8.44 10.21 -10.14
N VAL A 171 7.95 11.28 -10.77
CA VAL A 171 6.53 11.66 -10.69
C VAL A 171 5.70 10.66 -11.49
N ILE A 172 4.91 9.86 -10.79
CA ILE A 172 4.07 8.80 -11.39
C ILE A 172 2.64 9.26 -11.65
N ASN A 173 2.20 10.33 -11.00
CA ASN A 173 0.84 10.83 -11.16
C ASN A 173 0.75 12.34 -10.87
N VAL A 174 -0.07 13.03 -11.67
CA VAL A 174 -0.42 14.44 -11.48
C VAL A 174 -1.92 14.57 -11.74
N GLN A 175 -2.65 15.17 -10.80
CA GLN A 175 -4.09 15.37 -10.87
C GLN A 175 -4.49 16.74 -10.34
N SER A 176 -5.66 17.21 -10.74
CA SER A 176 -6.29 18.38 -10.14
C SER A 176 -7.26 17.94 -9.06
N VAL A 177 -7.07 18.42 -7.83
CA VAL A 177 -7.95 18.15 -6.69
C VAL A 177 -8.80 19.39 -6.41
N GLN A 178 -10.10 19.18 -6.30
CA GLN A 178 -11.04 20.25 -5.98
C GLN A 178 -11.00 20.52 -4.47
N MET A 179 -10.51 21.69 -4.07
CA MET A 179 -10.47 22.05 -2.65
C MET A 179 -11.86 22.43 -2.11
N PRO A 180 -12.11 22.31 -0.79
CA PRO A 180 -13.41 22.59 -0.18
C PRO A 180 -13.93 24.03 -0.31
N TRP A 181 -13.11 24.96 -0.81
CA TRP A 181 -13.46 26.35 -1.11
C TRP A 181 -13.62 26.63 -2.62
N GLY A 182 -13.68 25.59 -3.46
CA GLY A 182 -13.96 25.74 -4.88
C GLY A 182 -12.75 26.02 -5.77
N GLN A 183 -11.55 26.18 -5.21
CA GLN A 183 -10.32 26.32 -6.00
C GLN A 183 -9.73 24.94 -6.34
N PRO A 184 -9.39 24.66 -7.62
CA PRO A 184 -8.60 23.49 -7.97
C PRO A 184 -7.13 23.69 -7.57
N LEU A 185 -6.50 22.66 -7.03
CA LEU A 185 -5.05 22.60 -6.78
C LEU A 185 -4.44 21.37 -7.43
N GLU A 186 -3.17 21.47 -7.82
CA GLU A 186 -2.43 20.33 -8.34
C GLU A 186 -2.01 19.42 -7.18
N ALA A 187 -2.31 18.13 -7.30
CA ALA A 187 -1.78 17.07 -6.47
C ALA A 187 -0.85 16.21 -7.32
N ALA A 188 0.39 16.08 -6.88
CA ALA A 188 1.38 15.26 -7.54
C ALA A 188 1.88 14.17 -6.59
N MET A 189 2.16 13.01 -7.14
CA MET A 189 2.76 11.89 -6.44
C MET A 189 4.01 11.43 -7.17
N ALA A 190 5.09 11.24 -6.41
CA ALA A 190 6.34 10.70 -6.90
C ALA A 190 6.78 9.49 -6.08
N VAL A 191 7.39 8.50 -6.72
CA VAL A 191 7.99 7.33 -6.04
C VAL A 191 9.50 7.38 -6.15
N ALA A 192 10.19 6.80 -5.19
CA ALA A 192 11.64 6.60 -5.29
C ALA A 192 11.96 5.70 -6.49
N LYS A 193 13.03 6.03 -7.22
CA LYS A 193 13.58 5.22 -8.32
C LYS A 193 14.46 4.09 -7.82
#